data_AF-S7QK07-F1
#
_entry.id   AF-S7QK07-F1
#
_cell.length_a   1.000
_cell.length_b   1.000
_cell.length_c   1.000
_cell.angle_alpha   90.00
_cell.angle_beta   90.00
_cell.angle_gamma   90.00
#
_symmetry.space_group_name_H-M   'P 1'
#
loop_
_entity.id
_entity.type
_entity.pdbx_description
1 polymer ?
#
loop_
_entity_poly.entity_id
_entity_poly.type
_entity_poly.pdbx_seq_one_letter_code
_entity_poly.pdbx_strand_id
1 'polypeptide(L)'
;MEETHHNAYQSASSPVLISTTDVRTPTVTEILCSLSAYSEICFYVRETREQLRITARTYVIPAPTHALYAQFDWKASPYLRAFKKEDKMDWEPLRGDLLRPTPGIALGGGYEQCKKWEETLPRWQEIQDDE
;
A
#
# COMPACT_ATOMS: atom_id res chain seq x y z
N MET A 1 18.75 -28.32 23.61
CA MET A 1 17.57 -27.52 23.23
C MET A 1 18.11 -26.32 22.48
N GLU A 2 18.28 -26.46 21.17
CA GLU A 2 18.72 -25.36 20.31
C GLU A 2 17.45 -24.66 19.80
N GLU A 3 17.24 -23.43 20.24
CA GLU A 3 16.15 -22.58 19.73
C GLU A 3 16.44 -22.21 18.29
N THR A 4 15.70 -22.81 17.38
CA THR A 4 15.74 -22.52 15.95
C THR A 4 14.92 -21.24 15.72
N HIS A 5 15.59 -20.09 15.73
CA HIS A 5 14.98 -18.85 15.24
C HIS A 5 14.63 -19.03 13.76
N HIS A 6 13.36 -19.29 13.47
CA HIS A 6 12.80 -19.26 12.13
C HIS A 6 12.89 -17.82 11.60
N ASN A 7 13.95 -17.55 10.85
CA ASN A 7 14.14 -16.30 10.16
C ASN A 7 13.23 -16.30 8.93
N ALA A 8 11.99 -15.82 9.10
CA ALA A 8 10.92 -15.84 8.10
C ALA A 8 11.09 -14.77 6.98
N TYR A 9 12.33 -14.53 6.52
CA TYR A 9 12.67 -13.51 5.51
C TYR A 9 13.24 -14.11 4.22
N GLN A 10 12.77 -15.28 3.81
CA GLN A 10 12.98 -15.83 2.45
C GLN A 10 11.63 -16.45 2.03
N SER A 11 10.95 -16.03 0.96
CA SER A 11 11.46 -15.76 -0.38
C SER A 11 10.55 -14.78 -1.15
N ALA A 12 11.06 -13.61 -1.53
CA ALA A 12 10.63 -12.95 -2.75
C ALA A 12 11.89 -12.67 -3.56
N SER A 13 11.99 -13.20 -4.78
CA SER A 13 13.16 -13.03 -5.65
C SER A 13 13.30 -11.61 -6.21
N SER A 14 12.45 -10.67 -5.76
CA SER A 14 12.45 -9.27 -6.16
C SER A 14 11.91 -8.39 -5.02
N PRO A 15 12.71 -7.46 -4.47
CA PRO A 15 12.25 -6.55 -3.42
C PRO A 15 11.17 -5.60 -3.96
N VAL A 16 10.12 -5.36 -3.18
CA VAL A 16 9.04 -4.43 -3.51
C VAL A 16 8.87 -3.39 -2.42
N LEU A 17 8.59 -2.16 -2.85
CA LEU A 17 8.19 -1.06 -1.99
C LEU A 17 6.67 -0.87 -2.10
N ILE A 18 6.00 -0.84 -0.96
CA ILE A 18 4.56 -0.63 -0.86
C ILE A 18 4.34 0.71 -0.17
N SER A 19 3.44 1.52 -0.72
CA SER A 19 3.00 2.79 -0.14
C SER A 19 1.52 2.98 -0.46
N THR A 20 0.83 3.72 0.41
CA THR A 20 -0.59 4.07 0.24
C THR A 20 -0.72 5.52 -0.21
N THR A 21 -1.70 5.78 -1.06
CA THR A 21 -2.06 7.13 -1.49
C THR A 21 -3.55 7.20 -1.76
N ASP A 22 -4.11 8.40 -1.68
CA ASP A 22 -5.48 8.66 -2.09
C ASP A 22 -5.59 8.59 -3.62
N VAL A 23 -6.51 7.75 -4.10
CA VAL A 23 -6.73 7.48 -5.53
C VAL A 23 -7.08 8.74 -6.35
N ARG A 24 -7.55 9.80 -5.70
CA ARG A 24 -7.94 11.07 -6.34
C ARG A 24 -6.78 12.07 -6.46
N THR A 25 -5.60 11.74 -5.92
CA THR A 25 -4.45 12.63 -6.00
C THR A 25 -3.94 12.74 -7.44
N PRO A 26 -3.38 13.90 -7.83
CA PRO A 26 -2.76 14.07 -9.14
C PRO A 26 -1.67 13.02 -9.41
N THR A 27 -0.96 12.59 -8.37
CA THR A 27 0.07 11.54 -8.44
C THR A 27 -0.48 10.23 -9.02
N VAL A 28 -1.72 9.86 -8.70
CA VAL A 28 -2.34 8.65 -9.27
C VAL A 28 -2.65 8.84 -10.74
N THR A 29 -3.17 10.00 -11.14
CA THR A 29 -3.38 10.31 -12.55
C THR A 29 -2.06 10.33 -13.32
N GLU A 30 -1.00 10.91 -12.76
CA GLU A 30 0.34 10.95 -13.36
C GLU A 30 0.92 9.55 -13.56
N ILE A 31 0.81 8.68 -12.55
CA ILE A 31 1.28 7.29 -12.65
C ILE A 31 0.50 6.53 -13.72
N LEU A 32 -0.83 6.69 -13.78
CA LEU A 32 -1.70 5.99 -14.72
C LEU A 32 -1.58 6.51 -16.16
N CYS A 33 -1.31 7.81 -16.35
CA CYS A 33 -1.15 8.42 -17.67
C CYS A 33 0.29 8.32 -18.20
N SER A 34 1.27 7.98 -17.36
CA SER A 34 2.66 7.81 -17.77
C SER A 34 2.84 6.61 -18.70
N LEU A 35 3.34 6.84 -19.91
CA LEU A 35 3.61 5.80 -20.90
C LEU A 35 4.64 4.76 -20.43
N SER A 36 5.52 5.10 -19.49
CA SER A 36 6.59 4.22 -19.02
C SER A 36 6.22 3.48 -17.73
N ALA A 37 5.25 3.97 -16.95
CA ALA A 37 4.90 3.46 -15.62
C ALA A 37 6.10 3.38 -14.64
N TYR A 38 7.21 4.07 -14.91
CA TYR A 38 8.35 4.17 -14.00
C TYR A 38 8.22 5.42 -13.14
N SER A 39 8.49 5.28 -11.84
CA SER A 39 8.68 6.41 -10.93
C SER A 39 9.99 6.26 -10.19
N GLU A 40 10.49 7.37 -9.66
CA GLU A 40 11.67 7.40 -8.81
C GLU A 40 11.29 7.89 -7.42
N ILE A 41 11.73 7.15 -6.40
CA ILE A 41 11.68 7.59 -5.00
C ILE A 41 13.07 8.03 -4.59
N CYS A 42 13.15 9.13 -3.86
CA CYS A 42 14.39 9.68 -3.34
C CYS A 42 14.30 9.77 -1.80
N PHE A 43 15.14 9.02 -1.10
CA PHE A 43 15.30 9.11 0.34
C PHE A 43 16.60 9.86 0.65
N TYR A 44 16.49 10.92 1.46
CA TYR A 44 17.64 11.65 1.98
C TYR A 44 17.78 11.39 3.48
N VAL A 45 18.91 10.82 3.89
CA VAL A 45 19.22 10.53 5.30
C VAL A 45 20.11 11.66 5.82
N ARG A 46 19.55 12.49 6.71
CA ARG A 46 20.20 13.74 7.14
C ARG A 46 21.48 13.48 7.95
N GLU A 47 21.45 12.45 8.79
CA GLU A 47 22.51 12.10 9.72
C GLU A 47 23.80 11.68 8.98
N THR A 48 23.65 10.88 7.93
CA THR A 48 24.76 10.40 7.10
C THR A 48 25.03 11.30 5.90
N ARG A 49 24.12 12.24 5.60
CA ARG A 49 24.11 13.09 4.40
C ARG A 49 24.08 12.29 3.10
N GLU A 50 23.42 11.13 3.13
CA GLU A 50 23.32 10.22 1.99
C GLU A 50 21.98 10.40 1.26
N GLN A 51 22.00 10.12 -0.04
CA GLN A 51 20.81 10.11 -0.89
C GLN A 51 20.68 8.75 -1.58
N LEU A 52 19.55 8.09 -1.37
CA LEU A 52 19.17 6.83 -2.02
C LEU A 52 18.10 7.14 -3.06
N ARG A 53 18.36 6.77 -4.31
CA ARG A 53 17.40 6.92 -5.42
C ARG A 53 17.01 5.55 -5.93
N ILE A 54 15.72 5.28 -5.95
CA ILE A 54 15.16 3.99 -6.37
C ILE A 54 14.21 4.27 -7.51
N THR A 55 14.60 3.87 -8.73
CA THR A 55 13.73 3.89 -9.91
C THR A 55 13.10 2.52 -10.07
N ALA A 56 11.78 2.47 -10.10
CA ALA A 56 11.04 1.21 -10.22
C ALA A 56 9.78 1.40 -11.06
N ARG A 57 9.23 0.27 -11.54
CA ARG A 57 7.92 0.26 -12.15
C ARG A 57 6.86 0.31 -11.06
N THR A 58 5.94 1.25 -11.18
CA THR A 58 4.95 1.55 -10.14
C THR A 58 3.57 1.13 -10.60
N TYR A 59 2.83 0.54 -9.68
CA TYR A 59 1.47 0.06 -9.89
C TYR A 59 0.56 0.70 -8.86
N VAL A 60 -0.57 1.22 -9.33
CA VAL A 60 -1.68 1.64 -8.47
C VAL A 60 -2.62 0.46 -8.36
N ILE A 61 -3.02 0.11 -7.14
CA ILE A 61 -3.94 -1.00 -6.87
C ILE A 61 -5.21 -0.42 -6.22
N PRO A 62 -6.21 0.02 -7.01
CA PRO A 62 -7.42 0.65 -6.50
C PRO A 62 -8.29 -0.34 -5.70
N ALA A 63 -9.18 0.18 -4.86
CA ALA A 63 -10.25 -0.62 -4.24
C ALA A 63 -11.12 -1.30 -5.31
N PRO A 64 -11.66 -2.51 -5.10
CA PRO A 64 -12.37 -3.27 -6.14
C PRO A 64 -13.67 -2.58 -6.57
N THR A 65 -14.20 -1.73 -5.69
CA THR A 65 -15.39 -0.90 -5.88
C THR A 65 -15.10 0.40 -6.64
N HIS A 66 -13.82 0.76 -6.83
CA HIS A 66 -13.43 1.99 -7.53
C HIS A 66 -13.39 1.80 -9.04
N ALA A 67 -13.84 2.80 -9.82
CA ALA A 67 -13.90 2.71 -11.29
C ALA A 67 -12.54 2.40 -11.95
N LEU A 68 -11.43 2.85 -11.36
CA LEU A 68 -10.08 2.56 -11.86
C LEU A 68 -9.67 1.09 -11.69
N TYR A 69 -10.34 0.32 -10.83
CA TYR A 69 -10.04 -1.10 -10.68
C TYR A 69 -10.30 -1.90 -11.97
N ALA A 70 -11.27 -1.46 -12.78
CA ALA A 70 -11.53 -2.07 -14.08
C ALA A 70 -10.34 -1.94 -15.06
N GLN A 71 -9.46 -0.95 -14.84
CA GLN A 71 -8.26 -0.70 -15.64
C GLN A 71 -7.03 -1.40 -15.05
N PHE A 72 -7.12 -1.92 -13.83
CA PHE A 72 -6.01 -2.57 -13.14
C PHE A 72 -5.83 -4.01 -13.61
N ASP A 73 -4.83 -4.25 -14.45
CA ASP A 73 -4.43 -5.60 -14.87
C ASP A 73 -3.21 -6.11 -14.10
N TRP A 74 -3.46 -6.75 -12.96
CA TRP A 74 -2.40 -7.41 -12.19
C TRP A 74 -1.72 -8.57 -12.94
N LYS A 75 -2.35 -9.14 -13.97
CA LYS A 75 -1.77 -10.26 -14.73
C LYS A 75 -0.72 -9.76 -15.73
N ALA A 76 -0.77 -8.49 -16.13
CA ALA A 76 0.19 -7.89 -17.05
C ALA A 76 1.61 -7.78 -16.48
N SER A 77 1.76 -7.76 -15.15
CA SER A 77 3.06 -7.69 -14.50
C SER A 77 3.51 -9.07 -13.98
N PRO A 78 4.73 -9.54 -14.33
CA PRO A 78 5.27 -10.75 -13.73
C PRO A 78 5.45 -10.61 -12.21
N TYR A 79 5.74 -9.39 -11.73
CA TYR A 79 5.89 -9.10 -10.31
C TYR A 79 4.56 -9.19 -9.57
N LEU A 80 3.52 -8.47 -10.02
CA LEU A 80 2.20 -8.55 -9.37
C LEU A 80 1.61 -9.96 -9.41
N ARG A 81 1.93 -10.73 -10.46
CA ARG A 81 1.54 -12.13 -10.57
C ARG A 81 2.22 -12.99 -9.52
N ALA A 82 3.53 -12.82 -9.29
CA ALA A 82 4.26 -13.51 -8.24
C ALA A 82 3.66 -13.18 -6.86
N PHE A 83 3.46 -11.89 -6.56
CA PHE A 83 2.85 -11.45 -5.30
C PHE A 83 1.48 -12.08 -5.03
N LYS A 84 0.61 -12.14 -6.05
CA LYS A 84 -0.74 -12.70 -5.88
C LYS A 84 -0.77 -14.23 -5.86
N LYS A 85 0.06 -14.91 -6.66
CA LYS A 85 0.01 -16.38 -6.83
C LYS A 85 0.99 -17.13 -5.96
N GLU A 86 2.23 -16.66 -5.87
CA GLU A 86 3.33 -17.32 -5.18
C GLU A 86 3.29 -16.97 -3.70
N ASP A 87 3.17 -15.67 -3.38
CA ASP A 87 3.16 -15.19 -1.99
C ASP A 87 1.76 -15.22 -1.35
N LYS A 88 0.72 -15.51 -2.14
CA LYS A 88 -0.71 -15.49 -1.72
C LYS A 88 -1.07 -14.23 -0.94
N MET A 89 -0.46 -13.10 -1.29
CA MET A 89 -0.63 -11.86 -0.56
C MET A 89 -2.05 -11.32 -0.80
N ASP A 90 -2.80 -11.10 0.27
CA ASP A 90 -4.03 -10.33 0.24
C ASP A 90 -3.70 -8.83 0.34
N TRP A 91 -4.23 -8.07 -0.60
CA TRP A 91 -3.97 -6.63 -0.73
C TRP A 91 -5.07 -5.81 -0.05
N GLU A 92 -6.21 -6.42 0.27
CA GLU A 92 -7.33 -5.70 0.92
C GLU A 92 -6.96 -5.17 2.30
N PRO A 93 -6.26 -5.92 3.17
CA PRO A 93 -5.92 -5.41 4.49
C PRO A 93 -4.92 -4.25 4.47
N LEU A 94 -4.05 -4.17 3.44
CA LEU A 94 -3.14 -3.04 3.25
C LEU A 94 -3.88 -1.71 2.95
N ARG A 95 -5.18 -1.79 2.64
CA ARG A 95 -6.03 -0.63 2.37
C ARG A 95 -6.71 -0.10 3.64
N GLY A 96 -6.64 -0.83 4.75
CA GLY A 96 -7.27 -0.46 6.03
C GLY A 96 -6.76 0.86 6.63
N ASP A 97 -5.56 1.33 6.26
CA ASP A 97 -5.04 2.64 6.69
C ASP A 97 -5.79 3.85 6.08
N LEU A 98 -6.75 3.61 5.18
CA LEU A 98 -7.64 4.63 4.59
C LEU A 98 -8.88 4.95 5.46
N LEU A 99 -8.94 4.49 6.71
CA LEU A 99 -10.03 4.83 7.65
C LEU A 99 -10.07 6.30 8.07
N ARG A 100 -9.14 7.13 7.58
CA ARG A 100 -9.26 8.58 7.72
C ARG A 100 -10.13 9.13 6.59
N PRO A 101 -11.16 9.93 6.92
CA PRO A 101 -11.90 10.67 5.91
C PRO A 101 -10.94 11.59 5.17
N THR A 102 -11.32 11.91 3.94
CA THR A 102 -10.51 12.71 3.04
C THR A 102 -10.07 13.99 3.74
N PRO A 103 -8.78 14.34 3.73
CA PRO A 103 -8.31 15.62 4.23
C PRO A 103 -9.17 16.76 3.63
N GLY A 104 -9.86 17.52 4.49
CA GLY A 104 -10.76 18.61 4.08
C GLY A 104 -12.26 18.29 4.03
N ILE A 105 -12.69 17.04 4.25
CA ILE A 105 -14.12 16.74 4.47
C ILE A 105 -14.53 17.24 5.86
N ALA A 106 -15.56 18.08 5.90
CA ALA A 106 -16.18 18.49 7.15
C ALA A 106 -16.82 17.27 7.84
N LEU A 107 -16.33 16.93 9.02
CA LEU A 107 -16.93 15.87 9.82
C LEU A 107 -18.21 16.39 10.43
N GLY A 108 -19.32 15.70 10.15
CA GLY A 108 -20.64 16.08 10.66
C GLY A 108 -20.68 16.17 12.20
N GLY A 109 -19.85 15.40 12.90
CA GLY A 109 -19.69 15.45 14.36
C GLY A 109 -18.49 16.24 14.87
N GLY A 110 -17.74 16.93 14.00
CA GLY A 110 -16.57 17.71 14.38
C GLY A 110 -15.50 16.90 15.14
N TYR A 111 -14.87 17.53 16.14
CA TYR A 111 -13.78 16.95 16.93
C TYR A 111 -14.17 15.66 17.68
N GLU A 112 -15.44 15.54 18.11
CA GLU A 112 -15.91 14.37 18.87
C GLU A 112 -16.03 13.12 17.99
N GLN A 113 -16.20 13.28 16.68
CA GLN A 113 -16.20 12.15 15.74
C GLN A 113 -14.78 11.66 15.47
N CYS A 114 -13.77 12.55 15.50
CA CYS A 114 -12.36 12.17 15.36
C CYS A 114 -11.89 11.27 16.51
N LYS A 115 -12.36 11.51 17.74
CA LYS A 115 -12.00 10.71 18.93
C LYS A 115 -12.51 9.27 18.90
N LYS A 116 -13.47 8.97 18.02
CA LYS A 116 -14.03 7.62 17.86
C LYS A 116 -13.23 6.79 16.85
N TRP A 117 -12.26 7.38 16.18
CA TRP A 117 -11.40 6.61 15.28
C TRP A 117 -10.42 5.81 16.08
N GLU A 118 -10.24 4.58 15.64
CA GLU A 118 -9.29 3.67 16.27
C GLU A 118 -7.88 4.23 16.08
N GLU A 119 -7.19 4.46 17.19
CA GLU A 119 -5.82 4.98 17.20
C GLU A 119 -4.80 3.90 16.83
N THR A 120 -5.19 2.64 16.92
CA THR A 120 -4.38 1.45 16.64
C THR A 120 -5.20 0.41 15.90
N LEU A 121 -4.64 -0.11 14.81
CA LEU A 121 -5.24 -1.23 14.11
C LEU A 121 -5.34 -2.45 15.05
N PRO A 122 -6.46 -3.20 14.99
CA PRO A 122 -6.54 -4.51 15.61
C PRO A 122 -5.39 -5.38 15.09
N ARG A 123 -4.87 -6.28 15.94
CA ARG A 123 -3.88 -7.25 15.45
C ARG A 123 -4.57 -8.18 14.45
N TRP A 124 -3.80 -8.74 13.52
CA TRP A 124 -4.29 -9.68 12.49
C TRP A 124 -5.17 -10.82 13.00
N GLN A 125 -5.04 -11.19 14.28
CA GLN A 125 -5.78 -12.26 14.94
C GLN A 125 -7.15 -11.81 15.49
N GLU A 126 -7.41 -10.50 15.52
CA GLU A 126 -8.55 -9.85 16.19
C GLU A 126 -9.52 -9.21 15.20
N ILE A 127 -9.19 -9.19 13.90
CA ILE A 127 -10.09 -8.72 12.85
C ILE A 127 -11.22 -9.76 12.71
N GLN A 128 -12.42 -9.41 13.16
CA GLN A 128 -13.63 -10.17 12.86
C GLN A 128 -14.10 -9.77 11.46
N ASP A 129 -14.36 -10.76 10.61
CA ASP A 129 -15.04 -10.56 9.33
C ASP A 129 -16.50 -10.16 9.63
N ASP A 130 -16.85 -8.91 9.34
CA ASP A 130 -18.24 -8.47 9.36
C ASP A 130 -18.95 -8.99 8.10
N GLU A 131 -19.88 -9.94 8.28
CA GLU A 131 -20.82 -10.48 7.28
C GLU A 131 -21.77 -9.41 6.71
#